data_AF-A0A496Y2N0-F1
#
_entry.id   AF-A0A496Y2N0-F1
#
_cell.length_a   1.000
_cell.length_b   1.000
_cell.length_c   1.000
_cell.angle_alpha   90.00
_cell.angle_beta   90.00
_cell.angle_gamma   90.00
#
_symmetry.space_group_name_H-M   'P 1'
#
loop_
_entity.id
_entity.type
_entity.pdbx_description
1 polymer ?
#
loop_
_entity_poly.entity_id
_entity_poly.type
_entity_poly.pdbx_seq_one_letter_code
_entity_poly.pdbx_strand_id
1 'polypeptide(L)'
;MIQELRAIISGRLCTAAQRQKCQQEDQNFSEWACSQCREYMPPEQISPWTWHLLFLYQLQEAGYPFRANDLSLETWILLGVVRRILSAELIGKNLRDRTRSCQT
;
A
#
# COMPACT_ATOMS: atom_id res chain seq x y z
N MET A 1 -4.99 7.22 6.05
CA MET A 1 -3.52 6.95 5.97
C MET A 1 -3.13 5.51 6.30
N ILE A 2 -3.24 5.00 7.55
CA ILE A 2 -2.74 3.62 7.87
C ILE A 2 -3.42 2.53 7.04
N GLN A 3 -4.74 2.60 6.86
CA GLN A 3 -5.48 1.64 6.02
C GLN A 3 -5.06 1.72 4.55
N GLU A 4 -4.79 2.93 4.04
CA GLU A 4 -4.30 3.15 2.68
C GLU A 4 -2.91 2.52 2.49
N LEU A 5 -1.99 2.72 3.44
CA LEU A 5 -0.68 2.05 3.43
C LEU A 5 -0.82 0.53 3.42
N ARG A 6 -1.69 -0.04 4.26
CA ARG A 6 -1.96 -1.48 4.25
C ARG A 6 -2.52 -1.97 2.92
N ALA A 7 -3.42 -1.22 2.31
CA ALA A 7 -3.98 -1.56 1.00
C ALA A 7 -2.89 -1.57 -0.08
N ILE A 8 -2.03 -0.55 -0.11
CA ILE A 8 -0.91 -0.45 -1.05
C ILE A 8 0.08 -1.61 -0.85
N ILE A 9 0.52 -1.87 0.38
CA ILE A 9 1.51 -2.90 0.70
C ILE A 9 0.98 -4.31 0.41
N SER A 10 -0.29 -4.53 0.69
CA SER A 10 -0.94 -5.83 0.48
C SER A 10 -1.29 -6.08 -0.99
N GLY A 11 -1.04 -5.13 -1.89
CA GLY A 11 -1.44 -5.22 -3.30
C GLY A 11 -2.96 -5.16 -3.48
N ARG A 12 -3.69 -4.65 -2.49
CA ARG A 12 -5.16 -4.55 -2.47
C ARG A 12 -5.63 -3.24 -3.11
N LEU A 13 -5.01 -2.84 -4.21
CA LEU A 13 -5.46 -1.72 -5.02
C LEU A 13 -6.32 -2.25 -6.17
N CYS A 14 -7.45 -1.58 -6.46
CA CYS A 14 -8.26 -1.90 -7.64
C CYS A 14 -7.57 -1.34 -8.90
N THR A 15 -6.56 -2.03 -9.41
CA THR A 15 -5.88 -1.68 -10.67
C THR A 15 -6.77 -2.01 -11.87
N ALA A 16 -6.42 -1.53 -13.07
CA ALA A 16 -7.15 -1.86 -14.30
C ALA A 16 -7.28 -3.39 -14.53
N ALA A 17 -6.21 -4.15 -14.24
CA ALA A 17 -6.23 -5.61 -14.35
C ALA A 17 -7.17 -6.25 -13.32
N GLN A 18 -7.14 -5.77 -12.06
CA GLN A 18 -8.03 -6.28 -11.02
C GLN A 18 -9.49 -5.91 -11.30
N ARG A 19 -9.71 -4.74 -11.89
CA ARG A 19 -11.02 -4.26 -12.33
C ARG A 19 -11.58 -5.11 -13.47
N GLN A 20 -10.76 -5.53 -14.43
CA GLN A 20 -11.16 -6.51 -15.44
C GLN A 20 -11.54 -7.87 -14.82
N LYS A 21 -10.80 -8.33 -13.81
CA LYS A 21 -11.14 -9.56 -13.10
C LYS A 21 -12.49 -9.45 -12.36
N CYS A 22 -12.69 -8.39 -11.56
CA CYS A 22 -13.97 -8.16 -10.89
C CYS A 22 -15.14 -8.00 -11.89
N GLN A 23 -14.92 -7.45 -13.09
CA GLN A 23 -15.94 -7.34 -14.16
C GLN A 23 -16.32 -8.69 -14.78
N GLN A 24 -15.37 -9.61 -14.93
CA GLN A 24 -15.68 -10.95 -15.45
C GLN A 24 -16.52 -11.75 -14.45
N GLU A 25 -16.31 -11.52 -13.16
CA GLU A 25 -17.08 -12.13 -12.07
C GLU A 25 -18.48 -11.49 -11.93
N ASP A 26 -18.62 -10.18 -12.21
CA ASP A 26 -19.87 -9.43 -12.06
C ASP A 26 -20.13 -8.52 -13.29
N GLN A 27 -20.84 -9.05 -14.28
CA GLN A 27 -20.90 -8.55 -15.67
C GLN A 27 -21.54 -7.16 -15.86
N ASN A 28 -22.20 -6.59 -14.84
CA ASN A 28 -23.13 -5.50 -15.11
C ASN A 28 -22.59 -4.08 -14.92
N PHE A 29 -21.53 -3.80 -14.15
CA PHE A 29 -21.08 -2.42 -13.96
C PHE A 29 -19.60 -2.32 -13.55
N SER A 30 -18.74 -1.88 -14.45
CA SER A 30 -17.29 -1.77 -14.26
C SER A 30 -16.83 -0.83 -13.14
N GLU A 31 -17.58 0.24 -12.86
CA GLU A 31 -17.33 1.19 -11.76
C GLU A 31 -17.88 0.68 -10.42
N TRP A 32 -19.06 0.06 -10.45
CA TRP A 32 -19.66 -0.57 -9.27
C TRP A 32 -18.88 -1.81 -8.82
N ALA A 33 -18.32 -2.58 -9.74
CA ALA A 33 -17.57 -3.80 -9.42
C ALA A 33 -16.36 -3.52 -8.50
N CYS A 34 -15.60 -2.45 -8.73
CA CYS A 34 -14.52 -2.07 -7.79
C CYS A 34 -15.06 -1.56 -6.44
N SER A 35 -16.20 -0.87 -6.40
CA SER A 35 -16.78 -0.39 -5.14
C SER A 35 -17.46 -1.50 -4.32
N GLN A 36 -17.83 -2.61 -4.96
CA GLN A 36 -18.37 -3.81 -4.30
C GLN A 36 -17.33 -4.89 -4.01
N CYS A 37 -16.20 -4.91 -4.71
CA CYS A 37 -15.03 -5.71 -4.38
C CYS A 37 -14.43 -5.19 -3.05
N ARG A 38 -15.09 -5.47 -1.91
CA ARG A 38 -14.77 -4.98 -0.54
C ARG A 38 -13.32 -5.22 -0.12
N GLU A 39 -12.62 -6.13 -0.79
CA GLU A 39 -11.22 -6.43 -0.54
C GLU A 39 -10.25 -5.38 -1.13
N TYR A 40 -10.64 -4.63 -2.16
CA TYR A 40 -9.75 -3.74 -2.92
C TYR A 40 -10.13 -2.26 -2.76
N MET A 41 -9.13 -1.42 -2.52
CA MET A 41 -9.28 0.03 -2.44
C MET A 41 -8.98 0.67 -3.81
N PRO A 42 -9.86 1.53 -4.34
CA PRO A 42 -9.55 2.31 -5.55
C PRO A 42 -8.35 3.24 -5.32
N PRO A 43 -7.40 3.35 -6.27
CA PRO A 43 -6.25 4.27 -6.15
C PRO A 43 -6.64 5.73 -5.91
N GLU A 44 -7.78 6.15 -6.45
CA GLU A 44 -8.32 7.52 -6.34
C GLU A 44 -8.80 7.85 -4.91
N GLN A 45 -9.05 6.83 -4.08
CA GLN A 45 -9.40 7.00 -2.67
C GLN A 45 -8.16 7.15 -1.77
N ILE A 46 -6.97 6.89 -2.29
CA ILE A 46 -5.72 7.10 -1.56
C ILE A 46 -5.47 8.60 -1.44
N SER A 47 -5.26 9.08 -0.22
CA SER A 47 -4.98 10.48 0.02
C SER A 47 -3.71 10.90 -0.73
N PRO A 48 -3.69 12.08 -1.38
CA PRO A 48 -2.47 12.63 -1.96
C PRO A 48 -1.31 12.69 -0.94
N TRP A 49 -1.63 12.90 0.33
CA TRP A 49 -0.64 12.91 1.41
C TRP A 49 -0.02 11.54 1.66
N THR A 50 -0.77 10.44 1.51
CA THR A 50 -0.23 9.08 1.62
C THR A 50 0.77 8.78 0.51
N TRP A 51 0.45 9.21 -0.73
CA TRP A 51 1.40 9.11 -1.85
C TRP A 51 2.66 9.92 -1.61
N HIS A 52 2.53 11.15 -1.10
CA HIS A 52 3.66 12.00 -0.77
C HIS A 52 4.58 11.37 0.29
N LEU A 53 4.02 10.80 1.36
CA LEU A 53 4.80 10.12 2.38
C LEU A 53 5.52 8.87 1.84
N LEU A 54 4.88 8.10 0.96
CA LEU A 54 5.51 6.96 0.30
C LEU A 54 6.67 7.39 -0.61
N PHE A 55 6.50 8.47 -1.36
CA PHE A 55 7.56 9.06 -2.18
C PHE A 55 8.77 9.47 -1.33
N LEU A 56 8.55 10.20 -0.23
CA LEU A 56 9.62 10.59 0.69
C LEU A 56 10.31 9.37 1.31
N TYR A 57 9.54 8.35 1.69
CA TYR A 57 10.10 7.09 2.19
C TYR A 57 10.98 6.40 1.13
N GLN A 58 10.53 6.32 -0.13
CA GLN A 58 11.31 5.75 -1.22
C GLN A 58 12.61 6.51 -1.47
N LEU A 59 12.58 7.86 -1.44
CA LEU A 59 13.79 8.67 -1.53
C LEU A 59 14.78 8.35 -0.40
N GLN A 60 14.27 8.22 0.83
CA GLN A 60 15.11 7.87 1.98
C GLN A 60 15.76 6.48 1.80
N GLU A 61 15.00 5.47 1.36
CA GLU A 61 15.54 4.12 1.11
C GLU A 61 16.48 4.07 -0.08
N ALA A 62 16.32 4.95 -1.07
CA ALA A 62 17.26 5.12 -2.18
C ALA A 62 18.56 5.86 -1.78
N GLY A 63 18.69 6.28 -0.51
CA GLY A 63 19.88 6.95 0.01
C GLY A 63 19.89 8.46 -0.20
N TYR A 64 18.74 9.09 -0.48
CA TYR A 64 18.65 10.55 -0.55
C TYR A 64 19.05 11.18 0.80
N PRO A 65 20.00 12.13 0.83
CA PRO A 65 20.64 12.58 2.06
C PRO A 65 19.82 13.70 2.75
N PHE A 66 18.64 13.35 3.25
CA PHE A 66 17.83 14.29 4.04
C PHE A 66 18.61 14.79 5.27
N ARG A 67 18.62 16.10 5.47
CA ARG A 67 19.08 16.77 6.68
C ARG A 67 17.94 16.90 7.68
N ALA A 68 18.27 17.09 8.96
CA ALA A 68 17.28 17.17 10.04
C ALA A 68 16.16 18.20 9.79
N ASN A 69 16.46 19.30 9.11
CA ASN A 69 15.52 20.40 8.86
C ASN A 69 14.88 20.39 7.46
N ASP A 70 15.14 19.37 6.64
CA ASP A 70 14.57 19.29 5.28
C ASP A 70 13.07 18.98 5.31
N LEU A 71 12.57 18.39 6.40
CA LEU A 71 11.17 18.03 6.61
C LEU A 71 10.70 18.56 7.95
N SER A 72 9.39 18.80 8.07
CA SER A 72 8.79 19.19 9.35
C SER A 72 8.86 18.05 10.38
N LEU A 73 8.79 18.39 11.67
CA LEU A 73 8.75 17.40 12.76
C LEU A 73 7.61 16.39 12.56
N GLU A 74 6.43 16.87 12.17
CA GLU A 74 5.27 16.03 11.91
C GLU A 74 5.54 15.06 10.75
N THR A 75 6.21 15.54 9.70
CA THR A 75 6.56 14.70 8.54
C THR A 75 7.55 13.61 8.94
N TRP A 76 8.56 13.93 9.76
CA TRP A 76 9.47 12.94 10.32
C TRP A 76 8.76 11.86 11.14
N ILE A 77 7.83 12.27 12.00
CA ILE A 77 7.03 11.35 12.81
C ILE A 77 6.20 10.43 11.90
N LEU A 78 5.57 10.98 10.86
CA LEU A 78 4.76 10.22 9.91
C LEU A 78 5.62 9.24 9.09
N LEU A 79 6.82 9.62 8.67
CA LEU A 79 7.78 8.68 8.04
C LEU A 79 8.16 7.54 8.98
N GLY A 80 8.32 7.81 10.28
CA GLY A 80 8.52 6.76 11.29
C GLY A 80 7.34 5.79 11.40
N VAL A 81 6.10 6.27 11.23
CA VAL A 81 4.90 5.42 11.16
C VAL A 81 4.92 4.55 9.90
N VAL A 82 5.18 5.15 8.73
CA VAL A 82 5.29 4.45 7.44
C VAL A 82 6.32 3.32 7.52
N ARG A 83 7.53 3.61 8.02
CA ARG A 83 8.61 2.63 8.20
C ARG A 83 8.19 1.45 9.07
N ARG A 84 7.51 1.71 10.20
CA ARG A 84 7.03 0.64 11.10
C ARG A 84 6.01 -0.26 10.44
N ILE A 85 5.04 0.31 9.72
CA ILE A 85 4.00 -0.45 9.02
C ILE A 85 4.62 -1.32 7.93
N LEU A 86 5.48 -0.73 7.09
CA LEU A 86 6.16 -1.44 6.00
C LEU A 86 7.02 -2.59 6.53
N SER A 87 7.80 -2.34 7.58
CA SER A 87 8.64 -3.36 8.19
C SER A 87 7.81 -4.52 8.76
N ALA A 88 6.72 -4.22 9.47
CA ALA A 88 5.85 -5.24 10.06
C ALA A 88 5.17 -6.12 9.00
N GLU A 89 4.68 -5.53 7.91
CA GLU A 89 4.03 -6.29 6.83
C GLU A 89 5.04 -7.14 6.04
N LEU A 90 6.26 -6.65 5.82
CA LEU A 90 7.33 -7.42 5.18
C LEU A 90 7.76 -8.63 6.03
N ILE A 91 7.85 -8.47 7.35
CA ILE A 91 8.09 -9.59 8.28
C ILE A 91 6.93 -10.58 8.20
N GLY A 92 5.68 -10.10 8.22
CA GLY A 92 4.48 -10.93 8.12
C GLY A 92 4.33 -11.68 6.79
N LYS A 93 4.81 -11.13 5.66
CA LYS A 93 4.87 -11.83 4.37
C LYS A 93 5.93 -12.93 4.37
N ASN A 94 7.16 -12.60 4.81
CA ASN A 94 8.25 -13.59 4.91
C ASN A 94 7.88 -14.81 5.77
N LEU A 95 7.14 -14.61 6.85
CA LEU A 95 6.65 -15.70 7.70
C LEU A 95 5.59 -16.58 7.01
N ARG A 96 4.68 -15.97 6.21
CA ARG A 96 3.64 -16.68 5.44
C ARG A 96 4.20 -17.48 4.27
N ASP A 97 5.21 -16.96 3.59
CA ASP A 97 5.86 -17.66 2.47
C ASP A 97 6.68 -18.86 2.96
N ARG A 98 7.33 -18.75 4.12
CA ARG A 98 8.05 -19.88 4.75
C ARG A 98 7.13 -21.01 5.21
N THR A 99 5.91 -20.71 5.64
CA THR A 99 4.95 -21.74 6.10
C THR A 99 4.29 -22.50 4.95
N ARG A 100 4.27 -21.95 3.73
CA ARG A 100 3.79 -22.64 2.52
C ARG A 100 4.83 -23.54 1.86
N SER A 101 6.11 -23.42 2.22
CA SER A 101 7.22 -24.18 1.65
C SER A 101 7.38 -25.60 2.23
N CYS A 102 6.63 -25.96 3.28
CA CYS A 102 6.68 -27.29 3.91
C CYS A 102 5.44 -28.16 3.59
N GLN A 103 4.81 -27.96 2.43
CA GLN A 103 3.71 -28.79 1.93
C GLN A 103 4.01 -29.32 0.52
N THR A 104 5.10 -30.08 0.43
CA THR A 104 5.42 -31.05 -0.63
C THR A 104 6.24 -32.15 0.01
#